data_AF-A0A2D4KF33-F1
#
_entry.id   AF-A0A2D4KF33-F1
#
_cell.length_a   1.000
_cell.length_b   1.000
_cell.length_c   1.000
_cell.angle_alpha   90.00
_cell.angle_beta   90.00
_cell.angle_gamma   90.00
#
_symmetry.space_group_name_H-M   'P 1'
#
loop_
_entity.id
_entity.type
_entity.pdbx_description
1 polymer ?
#
loop_
_entity_poly.entity_id
_entity_poly.type
_entity_poly.pdbx_seq_one_letter_code
_entity_poly.pdbx_strand_id
1 'polypeptide(L)'
;TQVSSPDEGYERKSLYESWLEKDPSSENNQRPRINKLGSGSDFEAFFQRLGIASGRVRYTKNRKVDKYSNYPVYHTTYETFELVKRFYDPSFQKQLTVAQIRAGLVYELSDSPLLPLRCQDYAEALRLYTNEIYDQAKKHEAELEKYKVSFDALFSAVIHFASAATVFHRRLSQLDMNNPIAVRSMNDQLMFLERAFIDPLGLPGRPFYRHIVFAPSSRNKYAGISFPGIYDALFDIGSRGDPHKAWKEVKRQISIAAFTVQAAAGILEGVL
;
A
#
# COMPACT_ATOMS: atom_id res chain seq x y z
N THR A 1 -16.00 16.71 0.38
CA THR A 1 -15.77 18.16 0.66
C THR A 1 -14.28 18.48 0.68
N GLN A 2 -13.87 19.63 0.14
CA GLN A 2 -12.45 20.05 0.11
C GLN A 2 -12.02 20.56 1.51
N VAL A 3 -10.88 20.09 2.02
CA VAL A 3 -10.32 20.53 3.31
C VAL A 3 -9.33 21.66 3.07
N SER A 4 -9.46 22.77 3.79
CA SER A 4 -8.54 23.91 3.72
C SER A 4 -7.17 23.58 4.30
N SER A 5 -6.12 24.16 3.75
CA SER A 5 -4.77 24.02 4.27
C SER A 5 -4.60 24.82 5.58
N PRO A 6 -4.08 24.23 6.66
CA PRO A 6 -3.71 24.94 7.89
C PRO A 6 -2.28 25.50 7.84
N ASP A 7 -1.62 25.41 6.68
CA ASP A 7 -0.22 25.80 6.52
C ASP A 7 -0.08 27.30 6.26
N GLU A 8 0.89 27.92 6.94
CA GLU A 8 1.24 29.33 6.75
C GLU A 8 1.66 29.59 5.30
N GLY A 9 1.10 30.65 4.69
CA GLY A 9 1.27 31.00 3.28
C GLY A 9 0.34 30.23 2.32
N TYR A 10 -0.59 29.42 2.85
CA TYR A 10 -1.55 28.62 2.08
C TYR A 10 -3.01 28.90 2.49
N GLU A 11 -3.32 30.09 3.00
CA GLU A 11 -4.62 30.42 3.62
C GLU A 11 -5.81 30.32 2.66
N ARG A 12 -5.57 30.42 1.34
CA ARG A 12 -6.59 30.28 0.28
C ARG A 12 -6.42 29.02 -0.55
N LYS A 13 -5.70 28.04 -0.02
CA LYS A 13 -5.36 26.79 -0.70
C LYS A 13 -5.98 25.62 0.02
N SER A 14 -6.31 24.59 -0.74
CA SER A 14 -6.70 23.30 -0.20
C SER A 14 -5.49 22.58 0.41
N LEU A 15 -5.77 21.65 1.33
CA LEU A 15 -4.76 20.74 1.88
C LEU A 15 -4.07 19.93 0.77
N TYR A 16 -4.80 19.59 -0.30
CA TYR A 16 -4.23 18.88 -1.44
C TYR A 16 -3.13 19.71 -2.12
N GLU A 17 -3.38 21.00 -2.36
CA GLU A 17 -2.39 21.89 -2.98
C GLU A 17 -1.13 22.03 -2.13
N SER A 18 -1.27 22.30 -0.83
CA SER A 18 -0.10 22.44 0.06
C SER A 18 0.66 21.12 0.23
N TRP A 19 -0.04 19.99 0.33
CA TRP A 19 0.59 18.67 0.41
C TRP A 19 1.33 18.30 -0.89
N LEU A 20 0.72 18.54 -2.05
CA LEU A 20 1.33 18.28 -3.35
C LEU A 20 2.63 19.07 -3.53
N GLU A 21 2.59 20.36 -3.20
CA GLU A 21 3.75 21.24 -3.36
C GLU A 21 4.89 20.84 -2.41
N LYS A 22 4.56 20.48 -1.17
CA LYS A 22 5.56 20.16 -0.13
C LYS A 22 6.12 18.75 -0.25
N ASP A 23 5.32 17.77 -0.67
CA ASP A 23 5.74 16.37 -0.78
C ASP A 23 5.16 15.63 -2.00
N PRO A 24 5.61 15.98 -3.22
CA PRO A 24 5.18 15.29 -4.42
C PRO A 24 5.64 13.82 -4.43
N SER A 25 4.82 12.94 -5.01
CA SER A 25 5.20 11.55 -5.23
C SER A 25 6.40 11.47 -6.19
N SER A 26 7.27 10.49 -5.95
CA SER A 26 8.43 10.21 -6.84
C SER A 26 8.00 9.47 -8.10
N GLU A 27 6.85 8.80 -8.04
CA GLU A 27 6.29 8.02 -9.14
C GLU A 27 5.50 8.91 -10.10
N ASN A 28 4.80 9.91 -9.56
CA ASN A 28 4.08 10.93 -10.32
C ASN A 28 4.06 12.26 -9.55
N ASN A 29 4.83 13.24 -10.01
CA ASN A 29 4.97 14.53 -9.34
C ASN A 29 3.71 15.43 -9.39
N GLN A 30 2.65 15.00 -10.10
CA GLN A 30 1.36 15.69 -10.14
C GLN A 30 0.41 15.24 -9.02
N ARG A 31 0.82 14.27 -8.19
CA ARG A 31 0.06 13.77 -7.04
C ARG A 31 0.89 13.84 -5.75
N PRO A 32 0.27 14.11 -4.59
CA PRO A 32 0.95 14.01 -3.31
C PRO A 32 1.44 12.59 -3.04
N ARG A 33 2.51 12.47 -2.27
CA ARG A 33 3.06 11.17 -1.90
C ARG A 33 2.18 10.42 -0.89
N ILE A 34 1.71 9.24 -1.28
CA ILE A 34 1.14 8.24 -0.37
C ILE A 34 2.17 7.13 -0.15
N ASN A 35 2.41 6.76 1.09
CA ASN A 35 3.39 5.73 1.45
C ASN A 35 2.71 4.37 1.68
N LYS A 36 3.43 3.28 1.39
CA LYS A 36 3.02 1.91 1.72
C LYS A 36 2.86 1.72 3.23
N LEU A 37 1.91 0.89 3.65
CA LEU A 37 1.75 0.48 5.04
C LEU A 37 2.71 -0.67 5.39
N GLY A 38 3.51 -0.47 6.44
CA GLY A 38 4.36 -1.49 7.07
C GLY A 38 3.76 -1.97 8.39
N SER A 39 4.51 -1.80 9.48
CA SER A 39 4.10 -2.04 10.87
C SER A 39 4.09 -0.72 11.67
N GLY A 40 4.03 -0.82 13.00
CA GLY A 40 4.31 0.29 13.93
C GLY A 40 3.09 1.02 14.46
N SER A 41 1.88 0.48 14.26
CA SER A 41 0.62 0.92 14.88
C SER A 41 -0.44 -0.16 14.69
N ASP A 42 -1.63 0.01 15.27
CA ASP A 42 -2.66 -1.03 15.40
C ASP A 42 -3.27 -1.51 14.07
N PHE A 43 -3.10 -0.75 12.98
CA PHE A 43 -3.54 -1.16 11.65
C PHE A 43 -2.87 -2.46 11.17
N GLU A 44 -1.73 -2.86 11.76
CA GLU A 44 -0.93 -4.00 11.31
C GLU A 44 -1.75 -5.30 11.23
N ALA A 45 -2.54 -5.62 12.24
CA ALA A 45 -3.34 -6.84 12.24
C ALA A 45 -4.46 -6.80 11.19
N PHE A 46 -5.12 -5.65 11.04
CA PHE A 46 -6.21 -5.47 10.06
C PHE A 46 -5.67 -5.61 8.63
N PHE A 47 -4.55 -4.96 8.34
CA PHE A 47 -4.00 -4.92 7.00
C PHE A 47 -3.17 -6.17 6.68
N GLN A 48 -2.12 -6.45 7.44
CA GLN A 48 -1.13 -7.48 7.10
C GLN A 48 -1.62 -8.91 7.32
N ARG A 49 -2.59 -9.11 8.22
CA ARG A 49 -3.10 -10.44 8.60
C ARG A 49 -4.49 -10.73 8.05
N LEU A 50 -5.38 -9.73 8.06
CA LEU A 50 -6.80 -9.92 7.70
C LEU A 50 -7.16 -9.40 6.31
N GLY A 51 -6.28 -8.62 5.66
CA GLY A 51 -6.54 -8.06 4.33
C GLY A 51 -7.68 -7.04 4.34
N ILE A 52 -7.78 -6.24 5.39
CA ILE A 52 -8.76 -5.15 5.49
C ILE A 52 -8.07 -3.87 5.02
N ALA A 53 -8.60 -3.26 3.96
CA ALA A 53 -8.11 -2.00 3.42
C ALA A 53 -7.98 -0.97 4.56
N SER A 54 -6.78 -0.40 4.71
CA SER A 54 -6.40 0.39 5.88
C SER A 54 -5.67 1.65 5.44
N GLY A 55 -5.72 2.69 6.27
CA GLY A 55 -5.02 3.94 6.01
C GLY A 55 -4.68 4.69 7.30
N ARG A 56 -3.64 5.53 7.26
CA ARG A 56 -3.30 6.44 8.36
C ARG A 56 -2.94 7.81 7.82
N VAL A 57 -3.31 8.85 8.57
CA VAL A 57 -3.04 10.25 8.22
C VAL A 57 -2.43 10.96 9.42
N ARG A 58 -1.37 11.74 9.18
CA ARG A 58 -0.72 12.61 10.16
C ARG A 58 -0.03 13.78 9.46
N TYR A 59 0.18 14.88 10.20
CA TYR A 59 1.21 15.84 9.85
C TYR A 59 2.60 15.26 10.15
N THR A 60 3.60 15.70 9.39
CA THR A 60 4.99 15.24 9.54
C THR A 60 5.97 16.36 9.19
N LYS A 61 7.21 16.19 9.61
CA LYS A 61 8.35 17.06 9.33
C LYS A 61 8.78 17.04 7.86
N ASN A 62 9.62 18.01 7.46
CA ASN A 62 10.18 18.07 6.12
C ASN A 62 11.37 17.11 5.99
N ARG A 63 11.15 15.92 5.43
CA ARG A 63 12.19 14.89 5.22
C ARG A 63 13.39 15.32 4.36
N LYS A 64 13.26 16.38 3.56
CA LYS A 64 14.39 16.93 2.77
C LYS A 64 15.40 17.63 3.67
N VAL A 65 14.93 18.29 4.74
CA VAL A 65 15.74 19.06 5.69
C VAL A 65 15.99 18.26 6.97
N ASP A 66 14.93 17.74 7.60
CA ASP A 66 14.97 17.04 8.87
C ASP A 66 15.38 15.57 8.70
N LYS A 67 16.57 15.19 9.20
CA LYS A 67 17.14 13.82 9.04
C LYS A 67 16.95 12.88 10.23
N TYR A 68 16.50 13.36 11.39
CA TYR A 68 16.19 12.50 12.54
C TYR A 68 15.02 11.53 12.25
N SER A 69 14.95 10.35 12.88
CA SER A 69 14.01 9.30 12.46
C SER A 69 12.53 9.59 12.79
N ASN A 70 12.22 9.92 14.05
CA ASN A 70 10.87 10.26 14.52
C ASN A 70 10.77 11.76 14.80
N TYR A 71 10.54 12.11 16.08
CA TYR A 71 10.62 13.43 16.65
C TYR A 71 11.47 13.36 17.92
N PRO A 72 12.17 14.42 18.33
CA PRO A 72 13.29 14.32 19.29
C PRO A 72 12.97 13.72 20.66
N VAL A 73 11.74 13.88 21.15
CA VAL A 73 11.31 13.46 22.49
C VAL A 73 10.47 12.19 22.50
N TYR A 74 10.47 11.43 21.39
CA TYR A 74 9.70 10.20 21.23
C TYR A 74 9.89 9.21 22.39
N HIS A 75 8.79 8.76 23.01
CA HIS A 75 8.78 7.82 24.14
C HIS A 75 9.59 8.30 25.38
N THR A 76 9.61 9.60 25.62
CA THR A 76 10.23 10.18 26.82
C THR A 76 9.20 10.89 27.70
N THR A 77 9.59 11.25 28.92
CA THR A 77 8.76 12.06 29.83
C THR A 77 8.50 13.48 29.33
N TYR A 78 9.21 13.92 28.28
CA TYR A 78 9.06 15.25 27.68
C TYR A 78 7.96 15.30 26.61
N GLU A 79 7.23 14.21 26.36
CA GLU A 79 6.00 14.21 25.56
C GLU A 79 4.82 14.81 26.34
N THR A 80 4.88 16.12 26.57
CA THR A 80 3.86 16.85 27.35
C THR A 80 2.88 17.62 26.48
N PHE A 81 1.77 18.06 27.07
CA PHE A 81 0.83 18.96 26.41
C PHE A 81 1.51 20.28 25.99
N GLU A 82 2.37 20.84 26.85
CA GLU A 82 3.08 22.09 26.61
C GLU A 82 4.00 21.97 25.39
N LEU A 83 4.63 20.80 25.18
CA LEU A 83 5.42 20.55 23.97
C LEU A 83 4.59 20.79 22.71
N VAL A 84 3.41 20.17 22.63
CA VAL A 84 2.53 20.28 21.45
C VAL A 84 2.02 21.71 21.31
N LYS A 85 1.50 22.28 22.40
CA LYS A 85 0.88 23.62 22.43
C LYS A 85 1.88 24.73 22.12
N ARG A 86 3.14 24.61 22.50
CA ARG A 86 4.14 25.66 22.32
C ARG A 86 4.95 25.50 21.04
N PHE A 87 5.28 24.27 20.64
CA PHE A 87 6.28 24.03 19.59
C PHE A 87 5.75 23.33 18.32
N TYR A 88 4.70 22.52 18.40
CA TYR A 88 4.23 21.76 17.22
C TYR A 88 3.03 22.40 16.53
N ASP A 89 2.00 22.76 17.29
CA ASP A 89 0.74 23.22 16.71
C ASP A 89 0.00 24.17 17.68
N PRO A 90 0.51 25.40 17.90
CA PRO A 90 -0.05 26.31 18.89
C PRO A 90 -1.50 26.70 18.66
N SER A 91 -1.95 26.72 17.40
CA SER A 91 -3.33 27.03 17.02
C SER A 91 -4.23 25.80 16.89
N PHE A 92 -3.68 24.59 17.06
CA PHE A 92 -4.35 23.30 16.82
C PHE A 92 -4.90 23.10 15.41
N GLN A 93 -4.56 23.96 14.45
CA GLN A 93 -5.13 23.90 13.10
C GLN A 93 -4.65 22.65 12.35
N LYS A 94 -3.39 22.23 12.53
CA LYS A 94 -2.88 21.02 11.88
C LYS A 94 -3.56 19.77 12.44
N GLN A 95 -3.76 19.71 13.75
CA GLN A 95 -4.52 18.63 14.40
C GLN A 95 -5.99 18.62 13.97
N LEU A 96 -6.64 19.78 13.87
CA LEU A 96 -8.01 19.92 13.35
C LEU A 96 -8.10 19.38 11.92
N THR A 97 -7.17 19.76 11.04
CA THR A 97 -7.11 19.26 9.66
C THR A 97 -6.96 17.74 9.61
N VAL A 98 -6.11 17.14 10.46
CA VAL A 98 -5.99 15.67 10.54
C VAL A 98 -7.30 15.03 10.99
N ALA A 99 -7.99 15.63 11.96
CA ALA A 99 -9.28 15.15 12.42
C ALA A 99 -10.33 15.20 11.29
N GLN A 100 -10.39 16.30 10.53
CA GLN A 100 -11.27 16.45 9.37
C GLN A 100 -11.02 15.39 8.31
N ILE A 101 -9.74 15.11 7.98
CA ILE A 101 -9.41 14.08 6.98
C ILE A 101 -9.78 12.68 7.48
N ARG A 102 -9.46 12.35 8.73
CA ARG A 102 -9.81 11.03 9.30
C ARG A 102 -11.32 10.84 9.38
N ALA A 103 -12.06 11.84 9.85
CA ALA A 103 -13.52 11.81 9.90
C ALA A 103 -14.13 11.73 8.50
N GLY A 104 -13.60 12.49 7.55
CA GLY A 104 -14.02 12.43 6.15
C GLY A 104 -13.81 11.05 5.53
N LEU A 105 -12.64 10.43 5.75
CA LEU A 105 -12.39 9.05 5.29
C LEU A 105 -13.39 8.06 5.89
N VAL A 106 -13.65 8.14 7.20
CA VAL A 106 -14.63 7.26 7.87
C VAL A 106 -16.03 7.49 7.30
N TYR A 107 -16.45 8.75 7.17
CA TYR A 107 -17.76 9.15 6.66
C TYR A 107 -17.98 8.64 5.23
N GLU A 108 -17.04 8.93 4.32
CA GLU A 108 -17.13 8.51 2.91
C GLU A 108 -17.13 6.97 2.80
N LEU A 109 -16.34 6.25 3.61
CA LEU A 109 -16.33 4.78 3.60
C LEU A 109 -17.58 4.16 4.23
N SER A 110 -18.22 4.83 5.19
CA SER A 110 -19.40 4.29 5.89
C SER A 110 -20.73 4.63 5.21
N ASP A 111 -20.80 5.77 4.54
CA ASP A 111 -22.07 6.39 4.10
C ASP A 111 -22.22 6.42 2.58
N SER A 112 -21.13 6.26 1.81
CA SER A 112 -21.23 6.21 0.34
C SER A 112 -21.99 4.97 -0.12
N PRO A 113 -23.00 5.10 -1.01
CA PRO A 113 -23.72 3.95 -1.56
C PRO A 113 -22.82 2.94 -2.28
N LEU A 114 -21.75 3.43 -2.91
CA LEU A 114 -20.66 2.62 -3.44
C LEU A 114 -19.38 2.93 -2.66
N LEU A 115 -18.64 1.89 -2.29
CA LEU A 115 -17.36 2.07 -1.61
C LEU A 115 -16.42 2.92 -2.48
N PRO A 116 -15.82 4.01 -1.95
CA PRO A 116 -14.94 4.91 -2.71
C PRO A 116 -13.54 4.32 -2.92
N LEU A 117 -13.47 3.09 -3.43
CA LEU A 117 -12.24 2.33 -3.67
C LEU A 117 -12.00 2.17 -5.17
N ARG A 118 -10.75 2.41 -5.62
CA ARG A 118 -10.39 2.37 -7.04
C ARG A 118 -9.34 1.29 -7.32
N CYS A 119 -9.81 0.13 -7.79
CA CYS A 119 -8.98 -1.01 -8.19
C CYS A 119 -7.92 -0.67 -9.26
N GLN A 120 -8.17 0.33 -10.12
CA GLN A 120 -7.22 0.80 -11.11
C GLN A 120 -5.95 1.38 -10.49
N ASP A 121 -6.07 2.10 -9.36
CA ASP A 121 -4.91 2.65 -8.65
C ASP A 121 -4.03 1.49 -8.08
N TYR A 122 -4.66 0.38 -7.69
CA TYR A 122 -3.95 -0.83 -7.28
C TYR A 122 -3.23 -1.49 -8.46
N ALA A 123 -3.84 -1.51 -9.65
CA ALA A 123 -3.21 -2.04 -10.86
C ALA A 123 -1.97 -1.22 -11.27
N GLU A 124 -2.02 0.11 -11.16
CA GLU A 124 -0.87 0.99 -11.35
C GLU A 124 0.25 0.67 -10.35
N ALA A 125 -0.11 0.51 -9.06
CA ALA A 125 0.84 0.15 -8.01
C ALA A 125 1.50 -1.22 -8.25
N LEU A 126 0.74 -2.25 -8.63
CA LEU A 126 1.26 -3.59 -8.92
C LEU A 126 2.25 -3.58 -10.08
N ARG A 127 1.97 -2.81 -11.15
CA ARG A 127 2.91 -2.64 -12.27
C ARG A 127 4.23 -2.04 -11.80
N LEU A 128 4.15 -0.97 -11.02
CA LEU A 128 5.34 -0.33 -10.46
C LEU A 128 6.13 -1.31 -9.60
N TYR A 129 5.49 -1.96 -8.64
CA TYR A 129 6.16 -2.85 -7.69
C TYR A 129 6.77 -4.07 -8.37
N THR A 130 6.15 -4.57 -9.44
CA THR A 130 6.68 -5.68 -10.24
C THR A 130 7.93 -5.25 -10.99
N ASN A 131 7.97 -4.04 -11.55
CA ASN A 131 9.17 -3.48 -12.15
C ASN A 131 10.27 -3.28 -11.11
N GLU A 132 9.95 -2.68 -9.94
CA GLU A 132 10.92 -2.45 -8.86
C GLU A 132 11.58 -3.75 -8.38
N ILE A 133 10.80 -4.82 -8.16
CA ILE A 133 11.36 -6.10 -7.70
C ILE A 133 12.12 -6.82 -8.81
N TYR A 134 11.71 -6.67 -10.07
CA TYR A 134 12.42 -7.21 -11.22
C TYR A 134 13.77 -6.52 -11.43
N ASP A 135 13.83 -5.19 -11.29
CA ASP A 135 15.08 -4.42 -11.36
C ASP A 135 16.05 -4.81 -10.24
N GLN A 136 15.55 -5.18 -9.05
CA GLN A 136 16.38 -5.75 -8.00
C GLN A 136 16.91 -7.13 -8.37
N ALA A 137 16.08 -8.00 -8.95
CA ALA A 137 16.49 -9.33 -9.40
C ALA A 137 17.54 -9.25 -10.53
N LYS A 138 17.43 -8.27 -11.42
CA LYS A 138 18.37 -8.03 -12.52
C LYS A 138 19.81 -7.75 -12.10
N LYS A 139 20.04 -7.39 -10.82
CA LYS A 139 21.40 -7.32 -10.26
C LYS A 139 22.13 -8.68 -10.24
N HIS A 140 21.39 -9.76 -10.48
CA HIS A 140 21.85 -11.15 -10.51
C HIS A 140 21.49 -11.83 -11.85
N GLU A 141 21.62 -11.10 -12.96
CA GLU A 141 21.17 -11.55 -14.29
C GLU A 141 21.72 -12.92 -14.71
N ALA A 142 23.03 -13.14 -14.50
CA ALA A 142 23.67 -14.42 -14.84
C ALA A 142 23.09 -15.60 -14.04
N GLU A 143 22.74 -15.38 -12.77
CA GLU A 143 22.09 -16.39 -11.95
C GLU A 143 20.63 -16.61 -12.33
N LEU A 144 19.89 -15.57 -12.72
CA LEU A 144 18.51 -15.74 -13.22
C LEU A 144 18.48 -16.68 -14.42
N GLU A 145 19.43 -16.53 -15.35
CA GLU A 145 19.58 -17.43 -16.51
C GLU A 145 20.02 -18.84 -16.06
N LYS A 146 21.09 -18.93 -15.26
CA LYS A 146 21.63 -20.21 -14.76
C LYS A 146 20.58 -21.07 -14.05
N TYR A 147 19.75 -20.46 -13.20
CA TYR A 147 18.73 -21.17 -12.40
C TYR A 147 17.34 -21.13 -13.04
N LYS A 148 17.21 -20.59 -14.26
CA LYS A 148 15.97 -20.50 -15.03
C LYS A 148 14.84 -19.86 -14.22
N VAL A 149 15.11 -18.66 -13.71
CA VAL A 149 14.17 -17.86 -12.94
C VAL A 149 13.51 -16.85 -13.90
N SER A 150 12.20 -16.95 -14.07
CA SER A 150 11.43 -16.03 -14.91
C SER A 150 10.38 -15.29 -14.09
N PHE A 151 10.14 -14.04 -14.45
CA PHE A 151 9.09 -13.18 -13.89
C PHE A 151 7.84 -13.12 -14.79
N ASP A 152 7.83 -13.82 -15.92
CA ASP A 152 6.78 -13.71 -16.94
C ASP A 152 5.39 -14.00 -16.38
N ALA A 153 5.27 -15.00 -15.50
CA ALA A 153 4.01 -15.34 -14.85
C ALA A 153 3.49 -14.18 -13.97
N LEU A 154 4.38 -13.48 -13.25
CA LEU A 154 3.98 -12.34 -12.43
C LEU A 154 3.59 -11.15 -13.31
N PHE A 155 4.36 -10.84 -14.36
CA PHE A 155 3.99 -9.81 -15.32
C PHE A 155 2.65 -10.09 -16.00
N SER A 156 2.43 -11.34 -16.43
CA SER A 156 1.17 -11.78 -17.03
C SER A 156 0.00 -11.59 -16.06
N ALA A 157 0.13 -12.01 -14.80
CA ALA A 157 -0.89 -11.83 -13.78
C ALA A 157 -1.21 -10.34 -13.53
N VAL A 158 -0.20 -9.46 -13.51
CA VAL A 158 -0.38 -8.02 -13.32
C VAL A 158 -1.06 -7.36 -14.53
N ILE A 159 -0.74 -7.78 -15.75
CA ILE A 159 -1.43 -7.33 -16.96
C ILE A 159 -2.90 -7.74 -16.91
N HIS A 160 -3.16 -8.99 -16.54
CA HIS A 160 -4.51 -9.50 -16.41
C HIS A 160 -5.31 -8.75 -15.33
N PHE A 161 -4.73 -8.54 -14.15
CA PHE A 161 -5.33 -7.74 -13.08
C PHE A 161 -5.69 -6.33 -13.55
N ALA A 162 -4.80 -5.66 -14.29
CA ALA A 162 -5.08 -4.32 -14.81
C ALA A 162 -6.25 -4.31 -15.82
N SER A 163 -6.34 -5.34 -16.66
CA SER A 163 -7.49 -5.55 -17.55
C SER A 163 -8.77 -5.74 -16.74
N ALA A 164 -8.78 -6.69 -15.80
CA ALA A 164 -9.91 -6.98 -14.93
C ALA A 164 -10.39 -5.74 -14.15
N ALA A 165 -9.47 -4.95 -13.59
CA ALA A 165 -9.79 -3.69 -12.91
C ALA A 165 -10.44 -2.66 -13.86
N THR A 166 -9.97 -2.57 -15.11
CA THR A 166 -10.56 -1.67 -16.11
C THR A 166 -11.96 -2.12 -16.50
N VAL A 167 -12.16 -3.42 -16.74
CA VAL A 167 -13.48 -3.99 -17.04
C VAL A 167 -14.44 -3.80 -15.86
N PHE A 168 -13.98 -4.04 -14.64
CA PHE A 168 -14.74 -3.84 -13.41
C PHE A 168 -15.24 -2.40 -13.27
N HIS A 169 -14.38 -1.39 -13.41
CA HIS A 169 -14.79 0.02 -13.31
C HIS A 169 -15.75 0.44 -14.42
N ARG A 170 -15.63 -0.14 -15.62
CA ARG A 170 -16.62 0.06 -16.69
C ARG A 170 -17.99 -0.51 -16.31
N ARG A 171 -18.05 -1.72 -15.73
CA ARG A 171 -19.31 -2.29 -15.20
C ARG A 171 -19.88 -1.44 -14.07
N LEU A 172 -19.03 -0.97 -13.17
CA LEU A 172 -19.42 -0.10 -12.06
C LEU A 172 -20.07 1.20 -12.56
N SER A 173 -19.58 1.79 -13.65
CA SER A 173 -20.17 3.00 -14.26
C SER A 173 -21.55 2.78 -14.91
N GLN A 174 -21.91 1.54 -15.20
CA GLN A 174 -23.18 1.15 -15.83
C GLN A 174 -24.18 0.55 -14.83
N LEU A 175 -23.84 0.56 -13.54
CA LEU A 175 -24.62 -0.06 -12.48
C LEU A 175 -25.95 0.68 -12.27
N ASP A 176 -27.04 -0.07 -12.19
CA ASP A 176 -28.32 0.46 -11.72
C ASP A 176 -28.29 0.67 -10.21
N MET A 177 -28.15 1.94 -9.80
CA MET A 177 -28.09 2.36 -8.40
C MET A 177 -29.40 2.12 -7.62
N ASN A 178 -30.52 1.85 -8.30
CA ASN A 178 -31.79 1.53 -7.66
C ASN A 178 -31.93 0.04 -7.34
N ASN A 179 -31.03 -0.81 -7.84
CA ASN A 179 -31.01 -2.24 -7.55
C ASN A 179 -30.05 -2.52 -6.37
N PRO A 180 -30.56 -2.69 -5.13
CA PRO A 180 -29.71 -2.85 -3.96
C PRO A 180 -28.86 -4.12 -3.99
N ILE A 181 -29.30 -5.18 -4.66
CA ILE A 181 -28.54 -6.43 -4.79
C ILE A 181 -27.36 -6.24 -5.74
N ALA A 182 -27.55 -5.54 -6.86
CA ALA A 182 -26.48 -5.24 -7.79
C ALA A 182 -25.42 -4.32 -7.14
N VAL A 183 -25.86 -3.28 -6.43
CA VAL A 183 -24.98 -2.39 -5.65
C VAL A 183 -24.20 -3.17 -4.60
N ARG A 184 -24.88 -4.04 -3.85
CA ARG A 184 -24.23 -4.86 -2.83
C ARG A 184 -23.18 -5.80 -3.42
N SER A 185 -23.48 -6.46 -4.54
CA SER A 185 -22.53 -7.35 -5.23
C SER A 185 -21.25 -6.62 -5.63
N MET A 186 -21.36 -5.40 -6.18
CA MET A 186 -20.19 -4.60 -6.56
C MET A 186 -19.39 -4.12 -5.33
N ASN A 187 -20.08 -3.74 -4.26
CA ASN A 187 -19.45 -3.37 -2.99
C ASN A 187 -18.71 -4.54 -2.35
N ASP A 188 -19.26 -5.76 -2.40
CA ASP A 188 -18.56 -6.94 -1.90
C ASP A 188 -17.29 -7.19 -2.73
N GLN A 189 -17.31 -7.06 -4.07
CA GLN A 189 -16.08 -7.16 -4.87
C GLN A 189 -15.02 -6.10 -4.49
N LEU A 190 -15.43 -4.85 -4.28
CA LEU A 190 -14.54 -3.78 -3.80
C LEU A 190 -13.95 -4.08 -2.41
N MET A 191 -14.79 -4.55 -1.48
CA MET A 191 -14.42 -4.84 -0.10
C MET A 191 -13.50 -6.06 0.01
N PHE A 192 -13.79 -7.13 -0.74
CA PHE A 192 -13.05 -8.39 -0.69
C PHE A 192 -11.78 -8.39 -1.54
N LEU A 193 -11.56 -7.39 -2.41
CA LEU A 193 -10.35 -7.28 -3.22
C LEU A 193 -9.07 -7.32 -2.36
N GLU A 194 -9.00 -6.53 -1.29
CA GLU A 194 -7.80 -6.50 -0.43
C GLU A 194 -7.54 -7.85 0.25
N ARG A 195 -8.62 -8.58 0.60
CA ARG A 195 -8.53 -9.92 1.19
C ARG A 195 -8.00 -10.97 0.22
N ALA A 196 -8.14 -10.74 -1.08
CA ALA A 196 -7.60 -11.63 -2.10
C ALA A 196 -6.07 -11.69 -2.11
N PHE A 197 -5.40 -10.70 -1.50
CA PHE A 197 -3.95 -10.66 -1.37
C PHE A 197 -3.41 -11.36 -0.11
N ILE A 198 -4.27 -12.04 0.66
CA ILE A 198 -3.91 -12.76 1.89
C ILE A 198 -3.65 -14.24 1.59
N ASP A 199 -2.41 -14.68 1.78
CA ASP A 199 -2.04 -16.10 1.80
C ASP A 199 -2.22 -16.65 3.23
N PRO A 200 -3.09 -17.65 3.45
CA PRO A 200 -3.32 -18.23 4.78
C PRO A 200 -2.07 -18.86 5.41
N LEU A 201 -1.08 -19.27 4.59
CA LEU A 201 0.19 -19.84 5.07
C LEU A 201 1.14 -18.76 5.62
N GLY A 202 0.94 -17.51 5.21
CA GLY A 202 1.82 -16.40 5.55
C GLY A 202 3.19 -16.45 4.88
N LEU A 203 4.00 -15.45 5.19
CA LEU A 203 5.36 -15.35 4.67
C LEU A 203 6.29 -16.36 5.35
N PRO A 204 7.40 -16.78 4.68
CA PRO A 204 8.37 -17.70 5.26
C PRO A 204 8.85 -17.23 6.64
N GLY A 205 8.72 -18.11 7.65
CA GLY A 205 9.10 -17.82 9.04
C GLY A 205 8.24 -16.76 9.75
N ARG A 206 7.17 -16.25 9.11
CA ARG A 206 6.34 -15.14 9.62
C ARG A 206 4.85 -15.39 9.33
N PRO A 207 4.21 -16.38 9.97
CA PRO A 207 2.85 -16.84 9.64
C PRO A 207 1.74 -15.81 9.89
N PHE A 208 2.03 -14.73 10.64
CA PHE A 208 1.10 -13.64 10.91
C PHE A 208 1.12 -12.54 9.84
N TYR A 209 2.18 -12.47 9.03
CA TYR A 209 2.24 -11.58 7.87
C TYR A 209 1.80 -12.37 6.65
N ARG A 210 0.58 -12.10 6.19
CA ARG A 210 -0.11 -12.89 5.17
C ARG A 210 -0.33 -12.15 3.88
N HIS A 211 -0.22 -10.83 3.93
CA HIS A 211 -0.36 -10.00 2.75
C HIS A 211 0.84 -10.21 1.80
N ILE A 212 0.54 -10.66 0.57
CA ILE A 212 1.55 -11.04 -0.43
C ILE A 212 2.13 -9.84 -1.16
N VAL A 213 1.35 -8.78 -1.36
CA VAL A 213 1.81 -7.54 -1.98
C VAL A 213 2.57 -6.67 -0.98
N PHE A 214 2.11 -6.54 0.26
CA PHE A 214 2.73 -5.67 1.26
C PHE A 214 3.10 -6.46 2.50
N ALA A 215 4.27 -6.17 3.09
CA ALA A 215 4.54 -6.54 4.48
C ALA A 215 5.62 -5.63 5.06
N PRO A 216 5.76 -5.60 6.39
CA PRO A 216 6.96 -5.06 7.02
C PRO A 216 8.20 -5.74 6.46
N SER A 217 9.24 -4.97 6.15
CA SER A 217 10.55 -5.55 5.82
C SER A 217 10.99 -6.49 6.93
N SER A 218 11.58 -7.64 6.56
CA SER A 218 12.23 -8.55 7.53
C SER A 218 13.31 -7.86 8.36
N ARG A 219 13.85 -6.73 7.88
CA ARG A 219 14.96 -5.98 8.49
C ARG A 219 14.55 -4.64 9.09
N ASN A 220 13.50 -3.99 8.58
CA ASN A 220 12.94 -2.76 9.13
C ASN A 220 11.41 -2.84 9.18
N LYS A 221 10.87 -3.18 10.34
CA LYS A 221 9.42 -3.37 10.51
C LYS A 221 8.60 -2.11 10.18
N TYR A 222 9.18 -0.91 10.31
CA TYR A 222 8.46 0.34 10.03
C TYR A 222 8.28 0.64 8.54
N ALA A 223 9.13 0.09 7.68
CA ALA A 223 9.04 0.27 6.24
C ALA A 223 8.20 -0.85 5.62
N GLY A 224 7.13 -0.49 4.91
CA GLY A 224 6.41 -1.42 4.05
C GLY A 224 7.22 -1.69 2.78
N ILE A 225 7.48 -2.97 2.50
CA ILE A 225 8.06 -3.42 1.23
C ILE A 225 6.99 -4.07 0.37
N SER A 226 7.15 -3.93 -0.95
CA SER A 226 6.32 -4.62 -1.93
C SER A 226 6.90 -6.00 -2.26
N PHE A 227 6.04 -6.97 -2.55
CA PHE A 227 6.38 -8.38 -2.80
C PHE A 227 7.42 -8.93 -1.80
N PRO A 228 7.16 -8.84 -0.47
CA PRO A 228 8.10 -9.19 0.60
C PRO A 228 8.70 -10.59 0.47
N GLY A 229 7.92 -11.57 0.00
CA GLY A 229 8.43 -12.92 -0.22
C GLY A 229 9.57 -12.97 -1.24
N ILE A 230 9.41 -12.29 -2.37
CA ILE A 230 10.45 -12.22 -3.42
C ILE A 230 11.63 -11.39 -2.93
N TYR A 231 11.35 -10.24 -2.30
CA TYR A 231 12.37 -9.36 -1.74
C TYR A 231 13.27 -10.09 -0.74
N ASP A 232 12.68 -10.77 0.24
CA ASP A 232 13.42 -11.51 1.27
C ASP A 232 14.14 -12.73 0.69
N ALA A 233 13.63 -13.33 -0.39
CA ALA A 233 14.30 -14.44 -1.07
C ALA A 233 15.56 -13.99 -1.84
N LEU A 234 15.51 -12.81 -2.48
CA LEU A 234 16.64 -12.19 -3.18
C LEU A 234 17.66 -11.58 -2.21
N PHE A 235 17.24 -11.25 -0.99
CA PHE A 235 18.11 -10.61 -0.01
C PHE A 235 19.32 -11.48 0.37
N ASP A 236 20.53 -10.89 0.28
CA ASP A 236 21.84 -11.52 0.55
C ASP A 236 21.96 -12.91 -0.11
N ILE A 237 21.38 -13.06 -1.31
CA ILE A 237 21.29 -14.37 -1.96
C ILE A 237 22.67 -14.99 -2.21
N GLY A 238 23.69 -14.17 -2.47
CA GLY A 238 25.08 -14.61 -2.66
C GLY A 238 25.76 -15.14 -1.39
N SER A 239 25.24 -14.84 -0.19
CA SER A 239 25.79 -15.30 1.09
C SER A 239 25.10 -16.56 1.61
N ARG A 240 24.15 -17.13 0.87
CA ARG A 240 23.42 -18.33 1.28
C ARG A 240 24.22 -19.59 0.98
N GLY A 241 24.23 -20.54 1.92
CA GLY A 241 25.06 -21.75 1.84
C GLY A 241 24.72 -22.69 0.66
N ASP A 242 23.46 -22.78 0.24
CA ASP A 242 23.04 -23.59 -0.91
C ASP A 242 22.36 -22.70 -1.97
N PRO A 243 23.08 -22.33 -3.05
CA PRO A 243 22.54 -21.50 -4.11
C PRO A 243 21.32 -22.11 -4.82
N HIS A 244 21.28 -23.44 -5.00
CA HIS A 244 20.13 -24.08 -5.66
C HIS A 244 18.86 -23.94 -4.83
N LYS A 245 18.95 -24.15 -3.52
CA LYS A 245 17.81 -23.92 -2.61
C LYS A 245 17.40 -22.45 -2.56
N ALA A 246 18.37 -21.54 -2.55
CA ALA A 246 18.09 -20.11 -2.52
C ALA A 246 17.30 -19.65 -3.76
N TRP A 247 17.75 -20.02 -4.96
CA TRP A 247 17.06 -19.67 -6.20
C TRP A 247 15.74 -20.43 -6.40
N LYS A 248 15.61 -21.64 -5.84
CA LYS A 248 14.33 -22.34 -5.77
C LYS A 248 13.31 -21.58 -4.93
N GLU A 249 13.73 -20.95 -3.83
CA GLU A 249 12.85 -20.12 -3.00
C GLU A 249 12.42 -18.85 -3.75
N VAL A 250 13.32 -18.19 -4.50
CA VAL A 250 12.96 -17.05 -5.36
C VAL A 250 11.86 -17.46 -6.36
N LYS A 251 12.04 -18.59 -7.06
CA LYS A 251 11.03 -19.12 -8.01
C LYS A 251 9.70 -19.39 -7.32
N ARG A 252 9.72 -19.97 -6.11
CA ARG A 252 8.53 -20.25 -5.32
C ARG A 252 7.78 -18.97 -4.98
N GLN A 253 8.47 -17.93 -4.52
CA GLN A 253 7.86 -16.66 -4.14
C GLN A 253 7.30 -15.89 -5.33
N ILE A 254 7.98 -15.93 -6.50
CA ILE A 254 7.43 -15.39 -7.75
C ILE A 254 6.13 -16.11 -8.12
N SER A 255 6.11 -17.45 -8.03
CA SER A 255 4.91 -18.23 -8.33
C SER A 255 3.74 -17.90 -7.39
N ILE A 256 4.01 -17.71 -6.09
CA ILE A 256 2.98 -17.33 -5.10
C ILE A 256 2.44 -15.93 -5.41
N ALA A 257 3.33 -14.97 -5.69
CA ALA A 257 2.92 -13.62 -6.06
C ALA A 257 2.06 -13.61 -7.34
N ALA A 258 2.50 -14.32 -8.38
CA ALA A 258 1.77 -14.44 -9.64
C ALA A 258 0.38 -15.06 -9.44
N PHE A 259 0.31 -16.19 -8.72
CA PHE A 259 -0.94 -16.85 -8.38
C PHE A 259 -1.88 -15.92 -7.61
N THR A 260 -1.37 -15.22 -6.59
CA THR A 260 -2.18 -14.35 -5.74
C THR A 260 -2.74 -13.16 -6.52
N VAL A 261 -1.92 -12.51 -7.37
CA VAL A 261 -2.38 -11.41 -8.23
C VAL A 261 -3.42 -11.91 -9.24
N GLN A 262 -3.21 -13.09 -9.82
CA GLN A 262 -4.15 -13.71 -10.74
C GLN A 262 -5.50 -14.03 -10.05
N ALA A 263 -5.46 -14.59 -8.83
CA ALA A 263 -6.65 -14.87 -8.05
C ALA A 263 -7.41 -13.58 -7.67
N ALA A 264 -6.68 -12.52 -7.31
CA ALA A 264 -7.27 -11.20 -7.05
C ALA A 264 -7.95 -10.60 -8.29
N ALA A 265 -7.43 -10.85 -9.50
CA ALA A 265 -8.09 -10.45 -10.74
C ALA A 265 -9.46 -11.13 -10.89
N GLY A 266 -9.56 -12.42 -10.55
CA GLY A 266 -10.81 -13.19 -10.60
C GLY A 266 -11.90 -12.62 -9.68
N ILE A 267 -11.54 -12.02 -8.53
CA ILE A 267 -12.51 -11.30 -7.67
C ILE A 267 -13.18 -10.15 -8.42
N LEU A 268 -12.44 -9.44 -9.28
CA LEU A 268 -12.94 -8.31 -10.05
C LEU A 268 -13.73 -8.71 -11.28
N GLU A 269 -13.56 -9.93 -11.79
CA GLU A 269 -14.33 -10.47 -12.92
C GLU A 269 -15.72 -10.91 -12.48
N GLY A 270 -15.86 -11.33 -11.22
CA GLY A 270 -17.12 -11.82 -10.65
C GLY A 270 -17.38 -13.27 -11.03
N VAL A 271 -18.36 -13.88 -10.36
CA VAL A 271 -18.87 -15.21 -10.72
C VAL A 271 -19.98 -15.00 -11.75
N LEU A 272 -19.87 -15.69 -12.89
CA LEU A 272 -20.96 -15.80 -13.87
C LEU A 272 -22.22 -16.40 -13.24
#